data_AF-A0A7X7SAY7-F1
#
_entry.id   AF-A0A7X7SAY7-F1
#
_cell.length_a   1.000
_cell.length_b   1.000
_cell.length_c   1.000
_cell.angle_alpha   90.00
_cell.angle_beta   90.00
_cell.angle_gamma   90.00
#
_symmetry.space_group_name_H-M   'P 1'
#
loop_
_entity.id
_entity.type
_entity.pdbx_description
1 polymer ?
#
loop_
_entity_poly.entity_id
_entity_poly.type
_entity_poly.pdbx_seq_one_letter_code
_entity_poly.pdbx_strand_id
1 'polypeptide(L)'
;MHSLAPAPPILWPVQPVWQLDPAHPIPESERRTCCAVATTLMMLNHFLPAQGVPRSFLHVRNGLLRAGGKNSQGHWQHSAQVAFFATFGLVAWRRNWAAPSQNPQWLADHEGYSPAQLAALRDQTASESPLSAAERPWSCLRRSLASIGPVIASVMPGFTTNRQNHQIVLLGFRSDGPSTVLAFLDPLAHPRLHPFESDLPRFLAHFNRRAIFVLPPDASDRSPESHTCDSETPPGTPRTFPAVPEFLSST
;
A
#
# COMPACT_ATOMS: atom_id res chain seq x y z
N MET A 1 5.35 -24.49 -27.90
CA MET A 1 5.93 -23.52 -26.94
C MET A 1 5.27 -22.17 -27.20
N HIS A 2 4.22 -21.82 -26.44
CA HIS A 2 3.61 -20.50 -26.54
C HIS A 2 4.45 -19.53 -25.72
N SER A 3 5.16 -18.64 -26.40
CA SER A 3 5.78 -17.48 -25.78
C SER A 3 4.65 -16.61 -25.21
N LEU A 4 4.52 -16.59 -23.89
CA LEU A 4 3.66 -15.63 -23.21
C LEU A 4 4.28 -14.26 -23.48
N ALA A 5 3.52 -13.39 -24.14
CA ALA A 5 3.89 -12.00 -24.30
C ALA A 5 4.24 -11.43 -22.90
N PRO A 6 5.31 -10.63 -22.76
CA PRO A 6 5.66 -10.04 -21.48
C PRO A 6 4.46 -9.27 -20.95
N ALA A 7 4.12 -9.49 -19.67
CA ALA A 7 3.07 -8.74 -19.01
C ALA A 7 3.33 -7.24 -19.22
N PRO A 8 2.29 -6.44 -19.55
CA PRO A 8 2.46 -5.03 -19.80
C PRO A 8 3.17 -4.35 -18.62
N PRO A 9 4.02 -3.34 -18.86
CA PRO A 9 4.72 -2.64 -17.80
C PRO A 9 3.69 -2.13 -16.82
N ILE A 10 3.85 -2.47 -15.55
CA ILE A 10 2.81 -2.13 -14.61
C ILE A 10 2.91 -0.64 -14.28
N LEU A 11 2.04 0.14 -14.93
CA LEU A 11 1.84 1.55 -14.67
C LEU A 11 0.96 1.71 -13.43
N TRP A 12 1.50 1.46 -12.24
CA TRP A 12 0.82 1.88 -11.02
C TRP A 12 0.97 3.40 -10.85
N PRO A 13 -0.13 4.18 -10.80
CA PRO A 13 -0.08 5.65 -10.78
C PRO A 13 0.32 6.22 -9.42
N VAL A 14 1.09 5.48 -8.60
CA VAL A 14 1.66 6.03 -7.38
C VAL A 14 2.92 6.79 -7.77
N GLN A 15 2.90 8.10 -7.58
CA GLN A 15 4.07 8.94 -7.85
C GLN A 15 5.01 8.93 -6.63
N PRO A 16 6.35 8.91 -6.84
CA PRO A 16 7.30 9.14 -5.77
C PRO A 16 7.00 10.45 -5.02
N VAL A 17 7.19 10.46 -3.70
CA VAL A 17 6.88 11.63 -2.84
C VAL A 17 7.52 12.94 -3.34
N TRP A 18 8.70 12.86 -3.94
CA TRP A 18 9.44 14.00 -4.48
C TRP A 18 8.75 14.71 -5.64
N GLN A 19 7.88 14.00 -6.34
CA GLN A 19 7.09 14.55 -7.44
C GLN A 19 5.76 15.15 -6.95
N LEU A 20 5.37 14.86 -5.70
CA LEU A 20 4.08 15.28 -5.13
C LEU A 20 4.12 16.68 -4.52
N ASP A 21 5.29 17.15 -4.07
CA ASP A 21 5.45 18.48 -3.47
C ASP A 21 6.79 19.11 -3.87
N PRO A 22 6.99 19.45 -5.16
CA PRO A 22 8.28 19.95 -5.66
C PRO A 22 8.67 21.32 -5.06
N ALA A 23 7.71 22.08 -4.56
CA ALA A 23 7.95 23.37 -3.89
C ALA A 23 8.52 23.21 -2.47
N HIS A 24 8.34 22.04 -1.84
CA HIS A 24 8.78 21.78 -0.47
C HIS A 24 9.53 20.44 -0.38
N PRO A 25 10.72 20.32 -1.02
CA PRO A 25 11.48 19.07 -0.98
C PRO A 25 11.85 18.72 0.45
N ILE A 26 11.63 17.47 0.84
CA ILE A 26 12.04 16.95 2.15
C ILE A 26 13.59 16.98 2.24
N PRO A 27 14.18 17.71 3.21
CA PRO A 27 15.63 17.74 3.39
C PRO A 27 16.20 16.33 3.55
N GLU A 28 17.37 16.04 2.98
CA GLU A 28 17.97 14.70 3.03
C GLU A 28 18.18 14.20 4.46
N SER A 29 18.56 15.10 5.36
CA SER A 29 18.67 14.85 6.80
C SER A 29 17.35 14.41 7.44
N GLU A 30 16.21 14.89 6.94
CA GLU A 30 14.88 14.61 7.50
C GLU A 30 14.21 13.38 6.90
N ARG A 31 14.57 12.98 5.66
CA ARG A 31 13.98 11.85 4.91
C ARG A 31 13.74 10.62 5.78
N ARG A 32 14.76 10.23 6.53
CA ARG A 32 14.75 9.02 7.40
C ARG A 32 13.69 9.08 8.49
N THR A 33 13.42 10.28 8.99
CA THR A 33 12.42 10.54 10.04
C THR A 33 11.03 10.83 9.48
N CYS A 34 10.87 10.77 8.16
CA CYS A 34 9.70 11.24 7.43
C CYS A 34 9.03 10.15 6.58
N CYS A 35 9.51 8.89 6.68
CA CYS A 35 9.01 7.78 5.88
C CYS A 35 7.49 7.59 5.97
N ALA A 36 6.91 7.64 7.17
CA ALA A 36 5.47 7.52 7.37
C ALA A 36 4.69 8.68 6.72
N VAL A 37 5.21 9.90 6.78
CA VAL A 37 4.59 11.06 6.12
C VAL A 37 4.60 10.87 4.61
N ALA A 38 5.75 10.47 4.06
CA ALA A 38 5.95 10.30 2.64
C ALA A 38 5.10 9.17 2.06
N THR A 39 5.08 7.98 2.69
CA THR A 39 4.23 6.87 2.25
C THR A 39 2.75 7.22 2.36
N THR A 40 2.34 7.94 3.40
CA THR A 40 0.96 8.43 3.55
C THR A 40 0.57 9.38 2.42
N LEU A 41 1.45 10.33 2.07
CA LEU A 41 1.22 11.25 0.96
C LEU A 41 1.10 10.52 -0.38
N MET A 42 1.97 9.54 -0.66
CA MET A 42 1.88 8.70 -1.85
C MET A 42 0.53 7.96 -1.95
N MET A 43 0.07 7.37 -0.84
CA MET A 43 -1.21 6.67 -0.78
C MET A 43 -2.41 7.62 -0.98
N LEU A 44 -2.39 8.81 -0.37
CA LEU A 44 -3.45 9.80 -0.58
C LEU A 44 -3.51 10.25 -2.04
N ASN A 45 -2.36 10.52 -2.66
CA ASN A 45 -2.33 10.90 -4.07
C ASN A 45 -2.86 9.79 -4.99
N HIS A 46 -2.58 8.53 -4.64
CA HIS A 46 -3.08 7.38 -5.38
C HIS A 46 -4.60 7.23 -5.29
N PHE A 47 -5.16 7.22 -4.07
CA PHE A 47 -6.60 6.94 -3.89
C PHE A 47 -7.50 8.14 -4.13
N LEU A 48 -6.98 9.36 -4.03
CA LEU A 48 -7.78 10.58 -4.13
C LEU A 48 -7.12 11.64 -5.05
N PRO A 49 -6.81 11.32 -6.32
CA PRO A 49 -6.01 12.19 -7.21
C PRO A 49 -6.75 13.47 -7.66
N ALA A 50 -8.08 13.47 -7.63
CA ALA A 50 -8.92 14.53 -8.21
C ALA A 50 -9.52 15.52 -7.20
N GLN A 51 -9.28 15.34 -5.89
CA GLN A 51 -9.85 16.23 -4.88
C GLN A 51 -8.91 17.41 -4.69
N GLY A 52 -9.39 18.63 -4.94
CA GLY A 52 -8.69 19.91 -4.77
C GLY A 52 -8.29 20.26 -3.33
N VAL A 53 -8.03 19.26 -2.48
CA VAL A 53 -7.41 19.41 -1.17
C VAL A 53 -5.90 19.42 -1.39
N PRO A 54 -5.21 20.55 -1.13
CA PRO A 54 -3.76 20.59 -1.19
C PRO A 54 -3.19 19.69 -0.11
N ARG A 55 -2.56 18.58 -0.51
CA ARG A 55 -1.90 17.65 0.40
C ARG A 55 -0.40 17.83 0.29
N SER A 56 0.08 18.96 0.81
CA SER A 56 1.52 19.17 0.94
C SER A 56 2.12 18.18 1.93
N PHE A 57 3.43 17.97 1.84
CA PHE A 57 4.15 17.15 2.80
C PHE A 57 3.94 17.66 4.24
N LEU A 58 3.92 18.97 4.44
CA LEU A 58 3.69 19.61 5.73
C LEU A 58 2.26 19.37 6.25
N HIS A 59 1.25 19.43 5.37
CA HIS A 59 -0.13 19.13 5.74
C HIS A 59 -0.25 17.70 6.29
N VAL A 60 0.30 16.71 5.59
CA VAL A 60 0.31 15.30 6.02
C VAL A 60 1.07 15.13 7.32
N ARG A 61 2.27 15.72 7.44
CA ARG A 61 3.08 15.66 8.67
C ARG A 61 2.30 16.18 9.88
N ASN A 62 1.69 17.36 9.76
CA ASN A 62 0.96 17.98 10.85
C ASN A 62 -0.32 17.20 11.21
N GLY A 63 -0.99 16.63 10.21
CA GLY A 63 -2.14 15.74 10.42
C GLY A 63 -1.77 14.48 11.20
N LEU A 64 -0.70 13.80 10.79
CA LEU A 64 -0.19 12.62 11.49
C LEU A 64 0.24 12.95 12.93
N LEU A 65 0.89 14.10 13.16
CA LEU A 65 1.27 14.53 14.51
C LEU A 65 0.05 14.79 15.41
N ARG A 66 -1.01 15.43 14.89
CA ARG A 66 -2.27 15.61 15.63
C ARG A 66 -2.94 14.29 15.98
N ALA A 67 -2.77 13.26 15.14
CA ALA A 67 -3.26 11.90 15.39
C ALA A 67 -2.36 11.08 16.34
N GLY A 68 -1.44 11.71 17.09
CA GLY A 68 -0.53 11.01 18.00
C GLY A 68 0.58 10.24 17.26
N GLY A 69 0.97 10.71 16.08
CA GLY A 69 1.79 9.97 15.13
C GLY A 69 3.15 9.51 15.60
N LYS A 70 3.73 10.09 16.65
CA LYS A 70 4.99 9.63 17.21
C LYS A 70 4.80 9.13 18.64
N ASN A 71 5.47 8.02 18.98
CA ASN A 71 5.56 7.57 20.36
C ASN A 71 6.63 8.36 21.14
N SER A 72 6.82 8.04 22.43
CA SER A 72 7.83 8.68 23.30
C SER A 72 9.28 8.51 22.81
N GLN A 73 9.55 7.54 21.94
CA GLN A 73 10.85 7.32 21.31
C GLN A 73 11.00 8.06 19.97
N GLY A 74 9.99 8.83 19.56
CA GLY A 74 9.97 9.54 18.28
C GLY A 74 9.69 8.66 17.06
N HIS A 75 9.30 7.39 17.26
CA HIS A 75 8.95 6.46 16.18
C HIS A 75 7.52 6.68 15.70
N TRP A 76 7.31 6.60 14.38
CA TRP A 76 5.97 6.71 13.80
C TRP A 76 5.08 5.53 14.17
N GLN A 77 3.82 5.82 14.48
CA GLN A 77 2.79 4.85 14.82
C GLN A 77 1.87 4.61 13.63
N HIS A 78 1.63 3.34 13.28
CA HIS A 78 0.69 2.97 12.21
C HIS A 78 -0.75 3.37 12.53
N SER A 79 -1.15 3.36 13.81
CA SER A 79 -2.47 3.79 14.26
C SER A 79 -2.79 5.22 13.83
N ALA A 80 -1.82 6.13 13.90
CA ALA A 80 -2.00 7.51 13.47
C ALA A 80 -2.13 7.65 11.94
N GLN A 81 -1.41 6.84 11.16
CA GLN A 81 -1.60 6.81 9.70
C GLN A 81 -2.99 6.31 9.34
N VAL A 82 -3.46 5.24 10.01
CA VAL A 82 -4.82 4.72 9.84
C VAL A 82 -5.88 5.77 10.19
N ALA A 83 -5.74 6.44 11.35
CA ALA A 83 -6.64 7.50 11.78
C ALA A 83 -6.62 8.70 10.80
N PHE A 84 -5.45 9.06 10.28
CA PHE A 84 -5.33 10.16 9.32
C PHE A 84 -5.97 9.81 7.97
N PHE A 85 -5.86 8.58 7.46
CA PHE A 85 -6.58 8.17 6.26
C PHE A 85 -8.11 8.29 6.44
N ALA A 86 -8.63 7.95 7.62
CA ALA A 86 -10.05 8.06 7.92
C ALA A 86 -10.58 9.51 7.83
N THR A 87 -9.75 10.54 8.06
CA THR A 87 -10.17 11.94 7.89
C THR A 87 -10.45 12.32 6.44
N PHE A 88 -10.04 11.48 5.48
CA PHE A 88 -10.33 11.63 4.05
C PHE A 88 -11.42 10.65 3.57
N GLY A 89 -12.12 9.99 4.49
CA GLY A 89 -13.14 8.99 4.17
C GLY A 89 -12.58 7.64 3.67
N LEU A 90 -11.27 7.42 3.75
CA LEU A 90 -10.65 6.17 3.35
C LEU A 90 -10.81 5.11 4.45
N VAL A 91 -11.06 3.86 4.04
CA VAL A 91 -11.07 2.73 4.97
C VAL A 91 -9.66 2.16 5.04
N ALA A 92 -8.94 2.48 6.11
CA ALA A 92 -7.58 1.97 6.34
C ALA A 92 -7.52 1.08 7.58
N TRP A 93 -6.65 0.08 7.57
CA TRP A 93 -6.35 -0.72 8.75
C TRP A 93 -4.90 -1.17 8.76
N ARG A 94 -4.35 -1.39 9.95
CA ARG A 94 -3.00 -1.92 10.12
C ARG A 94 -3.03 -3.42 10.41
N ARG A 95 -1.99 -4.11 9.97
CA ARG A 95 -1.66 -5.46 10.44
C ARG A 95 -0.28 -5.48 11.05
N ASN A 96 -0.13 -6.25 12.12
CA ASN A 96 1.13 -6.54 12.78
C ASN A 96 1.18 -8.03 13.13
N TRP A 97 1.69 -8.85 12.21
CA TRP A 97 1.79 -10.31 12.43
C TRP A 97 2.87 -10.68 13.46
N ALA A 98 3.62 -9.71 13.99
CA ALA A 98 4.51 -9.88 15.13
C ALA A 98 3.84 -9.50 16.48
N ALA A 99 2.63 -8.93 16.47
CA ALA A 99 1.92 -8.62 17.71
C ALA A 99 1.27 -9.89 18.30
N PRO A 100 1.27 -10.02 19.64
CA PRO A 100 0.64 -11.16 20.31
C PRO A 100 -0.89 -11.17 20.15
N SER A 101 -1.53 -10.02 19.91
CA SER A 101 -2.93 -9.94 19.54
C SER A 101 -3.20 -8.74 18.61
N GLN A 102 -4.23 -8.90 17.77
CA GLN A 102 -4.82 -7.83 16.95
C GLN A 102 -6.34 -7.87 17.12
N ASN A 103 -6.79 -7.83 18.37
CA ASN A 103 -8.20 -7.94 18.71
C ASN A 103 -8.98 -6.76 18.08
N PRO A 104 -9.98 -7.03 17.21
CA PRO A 104 -10.78 -5.97 16.59
C PRO A 104 -11.47 -5.06 17.60
N GLN A 105 -11.95 -5.58 18.73
CA GLN A 105 -12.59 -4.77 19.76
C GLN A 105 -11.60 -3.80 20.40
N TRP A 106 -10.39 -4.26 20.71
CA TRP A 106 -9.35 -3.39 21.26
C TRP A 106 -9.01 -2.24 20.30
N LEU A 107 -8.93 -2.53 18.99
CA LEU A 107 -8.69 -1.52 17.95
C LEU A 107 -9.85 -0.50 17.84
N ALA A 108 -11.09 -0.94 18.02
CA ALA A 108 -12.24 -0.04 18.11
C ALA A 108 -12.10 0.88 19.32
N ASP A 109 -11.86 0.31 20.50
CA ASP A 109 -11.86 1.02 21.78
C ASP A 109 -10.66 1.99 21.93
N HIS A 110 -9.50 1.64 21.35
CA HIS A 110 -8.24 2.37 21.58
C HIS A 110 -7.70 3.10 20.34
N GLU A 111 -8.05 2.65 19.13
CA GLU A 111 -7.59 3.28 17.88
C GLU A 111 -8.75 3.90 17.08
N GLY A 112 -9.98 3.85 17.59
CA GLY A 112 -11.14 4.49 16.99
C GLY A 112 -11.56 3.89 15.66
N TYR A 113 -11.35 2.58 15.47
CA TYR A 113 -11.74 1.91 14.23
C TYR A 113 -13.25 2.00 14.00
N SER A 114 -13.63 2.50 12.83
CA SER A 114 -15.01 2.52 12.36
C SER A 114 -15.52 1.10 12.04
N PRO A 115 -16.86 0.89 11.95
CA PRO A 115 -17.42 -0.39 11.54
C PRO A 115 -16.85 -0.92 10.21
N ALA A 116 -16.63 -0.04 9.22
CA ALA A 116 -16.04 -0.41 7.93
C ALA A 116 -14.58 -0.88 8.06
N GLN A 117 -13.77 -0.22 8.91
CA GLN A 117 -12.39 -0.66 9.18
C GLN A 117 -12.35 -2.02 9.90
N LEU A 118 -13.27 -2.23 10.84
CA LEU A 118 -13.39 -3.52 11.53
C LEU A 118 -13.86 -4.64 10.58
N ALA A 119 -14.77 -4.34 9.65
CA ALA A 119 -15.20 -5.30 8.62
C ALA A 119 -14.01 -5.70 7.74
N ALA A 120 -13.28 -4.75 7.16
CA ALA A 120 -12.11 -5.03 6.33
C ALA A 120 -11.03 -5.83 7.08
N LEU A 121 -10.79 -5.51 8.35
CA LEU A 121 -9.87 -6.28 9.20
C LEU A 121 -10.34 -7.73 9.45
N ARG A 122 -11.63 -7.92 9.70
CA ARG A 122 -12.23 -9.25 9.93
C ARG A 122 -12.16 -10.10 8.67
N ASP A 123 -12.50 -9.54 7.52
CA ASP A 123 -12.43 -10.23 6.22
C ASP A 123 -10.99 -10.67 5.92
N GLN A 124 -10.04 -9.77 6.20
CA GLN A 124 -8.64 -10.11 6.07
C GLN A 124 -8.24 -11.23 7.04
N THR A 125 -8.63 -11.14 8.31
CA THR A 125 -8.28 -12.15 9.33
C THR A 125 -8.92 -13.50 9.04
N ALA A 126 -10.15 -13.54 8.53
CA ALA A 126 -10.85 -14.76 8.15
C ALA A 126 -10.09 -15.52 7.05
N SER A 127 -9.65 -14.81 6.01
CA SER A 127 -8.85 -15.41 4.94
C SER A 127 -7.43 -15.84 5.36
N GLU A 128 -6.93 -15.35 6.50
CA GLU A 128 -5.64 -15.76 7.06
C GLU A 128 -5.74 -17.05 7.88
N SER A 129 -6.95 -17.41 8.34
CA SER A 129 -7.21 -18.56 9.22
C SER A 129 -6.62 -19.89 8.71
N PRO A 130 -6.77 -20.27 7.41
CA PRO A 130 -6.24 -21.55 6.93
C PRO A 130 -4.73 -21.54 6.70
N LEU A 131 -4.05 -20.39 6.84
CA LEU A 131 -2.65 -20.23 6.51
C LEU A 131 -1.74 -20.36 7.73
N SER A 132 -0.54 -20.89 7.53
CA SER A 132 0.49 -20.88 8.56
C SER A 132 0.96 -19.46 8.89
N ALA A 133 1.55 -19.27 10.07
CA ALA A 133 2.07 -17.97 10.49
C ALA A 133 3.13 -17.40 9.51
N ALA A 134 3.85 -18.26 8.79
CA ALA A 134 4.83 -17.85 7.78
C ALA A 134 4.17 -17.39 6.47
N GLU A 135 3.03 -17.97 6.09
CA GLU A 135 2.34 -17.68 4.82
C GLU A 135 1.42 -16.46 4.90
N ARG A 136 0.81 -16.22 6.07
CA ARG A 136 -0.16 -15.12 6.28
C ARG A 136 0.29 -13.76 5.75
N PRO A 137 1.52 -13.28 6.05
CA PRO A 137 1.90 -11.93 5.65
C PRO A 137 1.96 -11.79 4.13
N TRP A 138 2.62 -12.72 3.44
CA TRP A 138 2.71 -12.66 1.98
C TRP A 138 1.35 -12.87 1.31
N SER A 139 0.55 -13.82 1.78
CA SER A 139 -0.78 -14.07 1.20
C SER A 139 -1.68 -12.82 1.27
N CYS A 140 -1.64 -12.09 2.38
CA CYS A 140 -2.39 -10.85 2.53
C CYS A 140 -1.89 -9.74 1.62
N LEU A 141 -0.57 -9.50 1.60
CA LEU A 141 0.03 -8.51 0.71
C LEU A 141 -0.33 -8.82 -0.74
N ARG A 142 -0.14 -10.06 -1.17
CA ARG A 142 -0.42 -10.52 -2.53
C ARG A 142 -1.88 -10.26 -2.93
N ARG A 143 -2.83 -10.63 -2.07
CA ARG A 143 -4.26 -10.40 -2.34
C ARG A 143 -4.56 -8.91 -2.47
N SER A 144 -4.07 -8.07 -1.55
CA SER A 144 -4.31 -6.63 -1.61
C SER A 144 -3.69 -6.01 -2.86
N LEU A 145 -2.45 -6.36 -3.19
CA LEU A 145 -1.78 -5.88 -4.40
C LEU A 145 -2.48 -6.32 -5.69
N ALA A 146 -3.13 -7.49 -5.69
CA ALA A 146 -3.84 -8.02 -6.85
C ALA A 146 -5.27 -7.46 -7.03
N SER A 147 -5.94 -7.07 -5.94
CA SER A 147 -7.40 -6.79 -5.95
C SER A 147 -7.79 -5.41 -5.43
N ILE A 148 -6.91 -4.74 -4.67
CA ILE A 148 -7.20 -3.48 -4.01
C ILE A 148 -6.28 -2.38 -4.53
N GLY A 149 -4.98 -2.60 -4.46
CA GLY A 149 -3.97 -1.61 -4.82
C GLY A 149 -2.76 -1.61 -3.89
N PRO A 150 -2.03 -0.48 -3.81
CA PRO A 150 -0.76 -0.40 -3.11
C PRO A 150 -0.91 -0.62 -1.60
N VAL A 151 0.19 -1.02 -0.95
CA VAL A 151 0.22 -1.31 0.49
C VAL A 151 1.44 -0.65 1.12
N ILE A 152 1.28 0.01 2.26
CA ILE A 152 2.43 0.48 3.03
C ILE A 152 3.00 -0.70 3.81
N ALA A 153 4.27 -1.03 3.60
CA ALA A 153 4.96 -2.11 4.29
C ALA A 153 6.12 -1.55 5.14
N SER A 154 6.26 -2.04 6.38
CA SER A 154 7.43 -1.74 7.20
C SER A 154 8.55 -2.75 6.95
N VAL A 155 9.75 -2.24 6.67
CA VAL A 155 10.95 -3.03 6.43
C VAL A 155 12.04 -2.72 7.46
N MET A 156 12.86 -3.72 7.75
CA MET A 156 14.00 -3.66 8.65
C MET A 156 15.21 -2.98 7.96
N PRO A 157 16.25 -2.57 8.72
CA PRO A 157 17.51 -2.07 8.15
C PRO A 157 18.08 -3.04 7.09
N GLY A 158 18.63 -2.50 6.00
CA GLY A 158 19.30 -3.29 4.96
C GLY A 158 18.41 -3.75 3.80
N PHE A 159 17.10 -3.47 3.82
CA PHE A 159 16.24 -3.79 2.66
C PHE A 159 16.67 -2.98 1.43
N THR A 160 16.82 -1.67 1.60
CA THR A 160 17.34 -0.73 0.61
C THR A 160 18.64 -0.09 1.14
N THR A 161 18.82 1.22 0.99
CA THR A 161 19.91 1.98 1.61
C THR A 161 19.60 2.38 3.06
N ASN A 162 18.45 1.94 3.60
CA ASN A 162 17.99 2.28 4.94
C ASN A 162 18.84 1.61 6.03
N ARG A 163 19.24 2.39 7.04
CA ARG A 163 19.98 1.92 8.23
C ARG A 163 19.11 1.72 9.47
N GLN A 164 17.81 1.91 9.34
CA GLN A 164 16.83 1.83 10.43
C GLN A 164 15.52 1.24 9.89
N ASN A 165 14.61 0.87 10.80
CA ASN A 165 13.24 0.50 10.41
C ASN A 165 12.60 1.60 9.57
N HIS A 166 11.96 1.19 8.47
CA HIS A 166 11.54 2.09 7.41
C HIS A 166 10.17 1.66 6.84
N GLN A 167 9.51 2.54 6.10
CA GLN A 167 8.25 2.25 5.41
C GLN A 167 8.39 2.49 3.91
N ILE A 168 7.97 1.51 3.12
CA ILE A 168 7.89 1.58 1.66
C ILE A 168 6.44 1.43 1.21
N VAL A 169 6.16 1.78 -0.05
CA VAL A 169 4.87 1.48 -0.68
C VAL A 169 5.08 0.34 -1.68
N LEU A 170 4.52 -0.83 -1.41
CA LEU A 170 4.43 -1.91 -2.37
C LEU A 170 3.39 -1.54 -3.42
N LEU A 171 3.76 -1.61 -4.70
CA LEU A 171 2.90 -1.27 -5.82
C LEU A 171 2.24 -2.51 -6.41
N GLY A 172 3.01 -3.60 -6.50
CA GLY A 172 2.50 -4.90 -6.89
C GLY A 172 3.61 -5.92 -7.07
N PHE A 173 3.31 -6.98 -7.81
CA PHE A 173 4.23 -8.08 -8.01
C PHE A 173 4.02 -8.71 -9.38
N ARG A 174 5.06 -9.38 -9.87
CA ARG A 174 5.01 -10.29 -11.02
C ARG A 174 5.58 -11.63 -10.60
N SER A 175 5.01 -12.71 -11.14
CA SER A 175 5.51 -14.06 -10.95
C SER A 175 5.99 -14.60 -12.29
N ASP A 176 7.23 -15.10 -12.32
CA ASP A 176 7.85 -15.75 -13.47
C ASP A 176 8.33 -17.14 -13.01
N GLY A 177 7.47 -18.14 -13.24
CA GLY A 177 7.66 -19.49 -12.70
C GLY A 177 7.75 -19.48 -11.16
N PRO A 178 8.84 -20.00 -10.56
CA PRO A 178 9.02 -20.01 -9.11
C PRO A 178 9.42 -18.63 -8.55
N SER A 179 9.85 -17.71 -9.40
CA SER A 179 10.35 -16.40 -9.00
C SER A 179 9.21 -15.43 -8.85
N THR A 180 9.19 -14.67 -7.75
CA THR A 180 8.29 -13.53 -7.57
C THR A 180 9.12 -12.27 -7.34
N VAL A 181 8.82 -11.23 -8.10
CA VAL A 181 9.45 -9.91 -8.01
C VAL A 181 8.40 -8.90 -7.59
N LEU A 182 8.69 -8.12 -6.55
CA LEU A 182 7.85 -7.04 -6.06
C LEU A 182 8.33 -5.70 -6.62
N ALA A 183 7.40 -4.87 -7.05
CA ALA A 183 7.63 -3.47 -7.37
C ALA A 183 7.27 -2.58 -6.17
N PHE A 184 8.11 -1.62 -5.81
CA PHE A 184 7.88 -0.74 -4.67
C PHE A 184 8.48 0.67 -4.82
N LEU A 185 7.99 1.62 -4.04
CA LEU A 185 8.57 2.95 -3.86
C LEU A 185 9.18 3.09 -2.47
N ASP A 186 10.42 3.55 -2.44
CA ASP A 186 11.13 3.91 -1.21
C ASP A 186 11.17 5.45 -1.09
N PRO A 187 10.56 6.05 -0.06
CA PRO A 187 10.60 7.51 0.14
C PRO A 187 11.98 8.08 0.47
N LEU A 188 12.97 7.27 0.85
CA LEU A 188 14.36 7.71 1.05
C LEU A 188 15.15 7.69 -0.25
N ALA A 189 14.69 6.95 -1.25
CA ALA A 189 15.36 6.85 -2.53
C ALA A 189 15.27 8.16 -3.32
N HIS A 190 16.30 8.39 -4.14
CA HIS A 190 16.46 9.62 -4.90
C HIS A 190 15.33 9.82 -5.95
N PRO A 191 14.88 11.07 -6.21
CA PRO A 191 13.75 11.43 -7.09
C PRO A 191 13.76 10.95 -8.55
N ARG A 192 14.84 10.29 -9.03
CA ARG A 192 15.01 9.92 -10.45
C ARG A 192 14.72 8.45 -10.74
N LEU A 193 14.20 7.71 -9.77
CA LEU A 193 14.09 6.26 -9.87
C LEU A 193 12.67 5.85 -10.22
N HIS A 194 12.58 4.99 -11.24
CA HIS A 194 11.45 4.08 -11.46
C HIS A 194 11.16 3.29 -10.17
N PRO A 195 9.96 2.68 -10.05
CA PRO A 195 9.73 1.70 -9.00
C PRO A 195 10.91 0.73 -8.87
N PHE A 196 11.34 0.50 -7.64
CA PHE A 196 12.37 -0.49 -7.36
C PHE A 196 11.77 -1.88 -7.49
N GLU A 197 12.63 -2.83 -7.82
CA GLU A 197 12.30 -4.24 -7.82
C GLU A 197 13.09 -4.99 -6.74
N SER A 198 12.45 -5.94 -6.08
CA SER A 198 13.10 -6.91 -5.17
C SER A 198 12.50 -8.28 -5.40
N ASP A 199 13.33 -9.31 -5.35
CA ASP A 199 12.82 -10.67 -5.22
C ASP A 199 12.08 -10.84 -3.87
N LEU A 200 11.11 -11.74 -3.86
CA LEU A 200 10.28 -12.03 -2.70
C LEU A 200 11.08 -12.56 -1.50
N PRO A 201 12.04 -13.50 -1.64
CA PRO A 201 12.88 -13.92 -0.52
C PRO A 201 13.59 -12.78 0.19
N ARG A 202 14.23 -11.87 -0.55
CA ARG A 202 14.90 -10.68 0.00
C ARG A 202 13.93 -9.76 0.72
N PHE A 203 12.75 -9.52 0.15
CA PHE A 203 11.70 -8.74 0.82
C PHE A 203 11.26 -9.40 2.13
N LEU A 204 10.92 -10.69 2.10
CA LEU A 204 10.45 -11.39 3.30
C LEU A 204 11.51 -11.46 4.40
N ALA A 205 12.79 -11.56 4.04
CA ALA A 205 13.90 -11.52 4.99
C ALA A 205 14.00 -10.17 5.75
N HIS A 206 13.57 -9.07 5.11
CA HIS A 206 13.60 -7.74 5.71
C HIS A 206 12.23 -7.23 6.14
N PHE A 207 11.15 -7.95 5.83
CA PHE A 207 9.81 -7.49 6.16
C PHE A 207 9.58 -7.56 7.66
N ASN A 208 9.32 -6.41 8.30
CA ASN A 208 9.07 -6.31 9.74
C ASN A 208 7.67 -6.80 10.13
N ARG A 209 6.99 -7.55 9.25
CA ARG A 209 5.67 -8.13 9.48
C ARG A 209 4.62 -7.11 9.93
N ARG A 210 4.70 -5.89 9.39
CA ARG A 210 3.76 -4.80 9.66
C ARG A 210 3.39 -4.12 8.35
N ALA A 211 2.10 -3.92 8.14
CA ALA A 211 1.59 -3.26 6.95
C ALA A 211 0.38 -2.38 7.28
N ILE A 212 0.09 -1.42 6.41
CA ILE A 212 -1.16 -0.64 6.40
C ILE A 212 -1.79 -0.84 5.03
N PHE A 213 -3.06 -1.24 5.06
CA PHE A 213 -3.92 -1.42 3.91
C PHE A 213 -4.90 -0.26 3.86
N VAL A 214 -5.27 0.14 2.64
CA VAL A 214 -6.16 1.28 2.39
C VAL A 214 -7.11 0.90 1.27
N LEU A 215 -8.38 1.22 1.47
CA LEU A 215 -9.46 1.10 0.48
C LEU A 215 -10.01 2.51 0.17
N PRO A 216 -10.44 2.76 -1.09
CA PRO A 216 -11.15 3.99 -1.42
C PRO A 216 -12.52 4.03 -0.71
N PRO A 217 -13.14 5.22 -0.56
CA PRO A 217 -14.36 5.41 0.22
C PRO A 217 -15.53 4.54 -0.26
N ASP A 218 -15.66 4.33 -1.57
CA ASP A 218 -16.77 3.60 -2.18
C ASP A 218 -16.58 2.06 -2.19
N ALA A 219 -15.43 1.56 -1.71
CA ALA A 219 -15.18 0.12 -1.68
C ALA A 219 -15.86 -0.60 -0.51
N SER A 220 -16.33 0.11 0.51
CA SER A 220 -17.00 -0.50 1.67
C SER A 220 -18.44 -0.95 1.42
N ASP A 221 -19.09 -0.43 0.38
CA ASP A 221 -20.48 -0.79 0.03
C ASP A 221 -20.57 -2.05 -0.84
N ARG A 222 -19.43 -2.59 -1.29
CA ARG A 222 -19.38 -3.92 -1.90
C ARG A 222 -19.44 -4.94 -0.77
N SER A 223 -20.65 -5.18 -0.27
CA SER A 223 -20.95 -6.39 0.49
C SER A 223 -20.36 -7.59 -0.25
N PRO A 224 -19.80 -8.59 0.45
CA PRO A 224 -19.47 -9.85 -0.17
C PRO A 224 -20.80 -10.52 -0.54
N GLU A 225 -21.35 -10.16 -1.71
CA GLU A 225 -22.27 -11.06 -2.36
C GLU A 225 -21.54 -12.39 -2.45
N SER A 226 -22.10 -13.38 -1.77
CA SER A 226 -21.67 -14.75 -1.80
C SER A 226 -21.40 -15.12 -3.26
N HIS A 227 -20.13 -15.28 -3.61
CA HIS A 227 -19.75 -16.07 -4.77
C HIS A 227 -20.14 -17.52 -4.45
N THR A 228 -21.43 -17.82 -4.57
CA THR A 228 -21.89 -19.16 -4.91
C THR A 228 -21.31 -19.43 -6.28
N CYS A 229 -20.35 -20.34 -6.28
CA CYS A 229 -19.74 -20.90 -7.46
C CYS A 229 -20.81 -21.78 -8.14
N ASP A 230 -21.71 -21.16 -8.90
CA ASP A 230 -22.68 -21.88 -9.72
C ASP A 230 -22.32 -21.69 -11.20
N SER A 231 -21.85 -22.81 -11.77
CA SER A 231 -22.08 -23.31 -13.13
C SER A 231 -21.78 -22.41 -14.34
N GLU A 232 -20.73 -22.82 -15.06
CA GLU A 232 -20.57 -22.87 -16.53
C GLU A 232 -21.34 -21.84 -17.38
N THR A 233 -20.61 -20.87 -17.93
CA THR A 233 -21.00 -20.13 -19.13
C THR A 233 -19.85 -20.16 -20.15
N PRO A 234 -20.09 -20.47 -21.44
CA PRO A 234 -19.04 -20.63 -22.45
C PRO A 234 -18.38 -19.30 -22.87
N PRO A 235 -17.20 -19.32 -23.53
CA PRO A 235 -16.35 -18.15 -23.69
C PRO A 235 -16.95 -17.12 -24.63
N GLY A 236 -17.30 -15.95 -24.08
CA GLY A 236 -17.65 -14.75 -24.81
C GLY A 236 -16.41 -14.00 -25.31
N THR A 237 -16.51 -13.51 -26.54
CA THR A 237 -15.54 -12.81 -27.38
C THR A 237 -14.68 -11.75 -26.66
N PRO A 238 -13.37 -11.62 -26.98
CA PRO A 238 -12.53 -10.57 -26.40
C PRO A 238 -13.04 -9.17 -26.76
N ARG A 239 -13.21 -8.30 -25.75
CA ARG A 239 -13.44 -6.87 -25.96
C ARG A 239 -12.15 -6.22 -26.47
N THR A 240 -12.18 -5.76 -27.72
CA THR A 240 -11.19 -4.81 -28.26
C THR A 240 -11.39 -3.43 -27.66
N PHE A 241 -10.36 -2.88 -27.04
CA PHE A 241 -10.30 -1.47 -26.65
C PHE A 241 -9.80 -0.62 -27.82
N PRO A 242 -10.32 0.60 -28.02
CA PRO A 242 -9.86 1.48 -29.09
C PRO A 242 -8.41 1.92 -28.87
N ALA A 243 -7.65 1.97 -29.96
CA ALA A 243 -6.28 2.46 -29.98
C ALA A 243 -6.24 3.94 -29.55
N VAL A 244 -5.24 4.27 -28.73
CA VAL A 244 -4.92 5.66 -28.35
C VAL A 244 -4.24 6.33 -29.55
N PRO A 245 -4.65 7.53 -29.98
CA PRO A 245 -4.02 8.21 -31.10
C PRO A 245 -2.60 8.68 -30.75
N GLU A 246 -1.67 8.44 -31.66
CA GLU A 246 -0.31 8.98 -31.64
C GLU A 246 -0.37 10.51 -31.67
N PHE A 247 0.15 11.17 -30.63
CA PHE A 247 0.43 12.60 -30.69
C PHE A 247 1.73 12.82 -31.46
N LEU A 248 1.59 13.53 -32.57
CA LEU A 248 2.66 14.02 -33.43
C LEU A 248 3.61 14.93 -32.64
N SER A 249 4.89 14.61 -32.68
CA SER A 249 5.98 15.53 -32.33
C SER A 249 6.19 16.54 -33.45
N SER A 250 5.97 17.81 -33.12
CA SER A 250 6.50 19.00 -33.78
C SER A 250 6.68 20.00 -32.63
N THR A 251 7.86 20.49 -32.29
CA THR A 251 8.98 21.02 -33.10
C THR A 251 10.32 20.81 -32.40
#